data_AF-A0A1H0VZQ4-F1
#
_entry.id   AF-A0A1H0VZQ4-F1
#
_cell.length_a   1.000
_cell.length_b   1.000
_cell.length_c   1.000
_cell.angle_alpha   90.00
_cell.angle_beta   90.00
_cell.angle_gamma   90.00
#
_symmetry.space_group_name_H-M   'P 1'
#
loop_
_entity.id
_entity.type
_entity.pdbx_description
1 polymer ?
#
loop_
_entity_poly.entity_id
_entity_poly.type
_entity_poly.pdbx_seq_one_letter_code
_entity_poly.pdbx_strand_id
1 'polypeptide(L)'
;MFEKIKVISENPERKAGVEGNFYNDAESPVGPGMNPRIQRLRKLSVEAEPTISIERALHETEFYKENYGRYSIPVLRAMTFLDHCTRKTIYIGDDELIVGERGPKPKAIPTFPELTCHTVEDFHVLN
;
A
#
# COMPACT_ATOMS: atom_id res chain seq x y z
N MET A 1 -4.82 -31.93 21.39
CA MET A 1 -4.55 -31.42 22.75
C MET A 1 -3.76 -30.13 22.55
N PHE A 2 -4.41 -28.98 22.60
CA PHE A 2 -3.72 -27.69 22.39
C PHE A 2 -2.99 -27.32 23.68
N GLU A 3 -1.70 -27.03 23.59
CA GLU A 3 -0.92 -26.54 24.73
C GLU A 3 -1.53 -25.26 25.28
N LYS A 4 -1.65 -25.17 26.61
CA LYS A 4 -2.08 -23.95 27.27
C LYS A 4 -1.00 -22.89 27.08
N ILE A 5 -1.29 -21.85 26.31
CA ILE A 5 -0.42 -20.68 26.16
C ILE A 5 -0.24 -20.05 27.54
N LYS A 6 1.01 -19.98 28.02
CA LYS A 6 1.36 -19.32 29.27
C LYS A 6 1.54 -17.83 28.99
N VAL A 7 0.49 -17.05 29.23
CA VAL A 7 0.52 -15.59 29.04
C VAL A 7 1.36 -14.95 30.15
N ILE A 8 2.37 -14.17 29.76
CA ILE A 8 3.29 -13.48 30.70
C ILE A 8 2.68 -12.15 31.20
N SER A 9 1.92 -11.45 30.34
CA SER A 9 1.20 -10.22 30.65
C SER A 9 -0.01 -10.08 29.72
N GLU A 10 -1.15 -9.66 30.25
CA GLU A 10 -2.33 -9.26 29.45
C GLU A 10 -2.24 -7.79 29.00
N ASN A 11 -1.39 -7.00 29.65
CA ASN A 11 -1.18 -5.60 29.30
C ASN A 11 -0.01 -5.47 28.32
N PRO A 12 -0.20 -4.79 27.18
CA PRO A 12 0.90 -4.52 26.26
C PRO A 12 1.90 -3.57 26.92
N GLU A 13 3.19 -3.85 26.75
CA GLU A 13 4.27 -3.00 27.27
C GLU A 13 4.24 -1.57 26.71
N ARG A 14 3.50 -1.36 25.62
CA ARG A 14 3.33 -0.07 24.97
C ARG A 14 1.91 0.06 24.40
N LYS A 15 1.26 1.19 24.65
CA LYS A 15 -0.09 1.49 24.11
C LYS A 15 -0.04 1.60 22.58
N ALA A 16 -1.15 1.27 21.91
CA ALA A 16 -1.29 1.54 20.49
C ALA A 16 -1.20 3.05 20.22
N GLY A 17 -0.55 3.44 19.13
CA GLY A 17 -0.52 4.84 18.69
C GLY A 17 0.34 5.79 19.53
N VAL A 18 1.21 5.31 20.42
CA VAL A 18 2.20 6.17 21.12
C VAL A 18 3.55 6.15 20.38
N GLU A 19 4.52 6.92 20.84
CA GLU A 19 5.89 6.88 20.32
C GLU A 19 6.68 5.67 20.88
N GLY A 20 7.93 5.51 20.44
CA GLY A 20 8.79 4.42 20.90
C GLY A 20 9.44 4.74 22.25
N ASN A 21 9.81 3.71 23.01
CA ASN A 21 10.40 3.84 24.36
C ASN A 21 11.84 4.40 24.37
N PHE A 22 12.37 4.79 23.20
CA PHE A 22 13.76 5.22 23.02
C PHE A 22 13.89 6.73 22.78
N TYR A 23 12.78 7.46 22.81
CA TYR A 23 12.73 8.89 22.54
C TYR A 23 12.45 9.65 23.83
N ASN A 24 12.99 10.87 23.94
CA ASN A 24 12.62 11.77 25.00
C ASN A 24 11.19 12.25 24.77
N ASP A 25 10.39 12.33 25.84
CA ASP A 25 9.06 12.91 25.78
C ASP A 25 9.17 14.34 25.24
N ALA A 26 8.64 14.56 24.04
CA ALA A 26 8.57 15.87 23.41
C ALA A 26 7.10 16.17 23.12
N GLU A 27 6.59 17.29 23.62
CA GLU A 27 5.28 17.78 23.22
C GLU A 27 5.31 18.11 21.72
N SER A 28 4.75 17.22 20.90
CA SER A 28 4.59 17.44 19.46
C SER A 28 3.12 17.73 19.13
N PRO A 29 2.85 18.80 18.37
CA PRO A 29 1.50 19.13 17.94
C PRO A 29 0.94 18.18 16.86
N VAL A 30 1.77 17.33 16.24
CA VAL A 30 1.39 16.48 15.10
C VAL A 30 1.06 15.04 15.52
N GLY A 31 1.62 14.59 16.64
CA GLY A 31 1.45 13.23 17.16
C GLY A 31 2.77 12.45 17.28
N PRO A 32 2.72 11.13 17.47
CA PRO A 32 3.89 10.32 17.82
C PRO A 32 4.89 10.18 16.65
N GLY A 33 6.18 10.14 16.97
CA GLY A 33 7.26 9.86 16.01
C GLY A 33 8.60 10.47 16.44
N MET A 34 9.69 9.82 16.07
CA MET A 34 11.06 10.15 16.50
C MET A 34 11.49 11.60 16.26
N ASN A 35 10.96 12.25 15.22
CA ASN A 35 11.28 13.63 14.88
C ASN A 35 10.14 14.24 14.02
N PRO A 36 10.14 15.57 13.79
CA PRO A 36 9.06 16.24 13.06
C PRO A 36 8.79 15.68 11.66
N ARG A 37 9.84 15.21 10.95
CA ARG A 37 9.71 14.60 9.62
C ARG A 37 8.90 13.30 9.69
N ILE A 38 9.27 12.40 10.60
CA ILE A 38 8.58 11.12 10.80
C ILE A 38 7.15 11.33 11.31
N GLN A 39 6.92 12.33 12.16
CA GLN A 39 5.58 12.65 12.66
C GLN A 39 4.63 13.07 11.52
N ARG A 40 5.09 13.94 10.60
CA ARG A 40 4.31 14.33 9.41
C ARG A 40 4.05 13.17 8.46
N LEU A 41 5.07 12.36 8.16
CA LEU A 41 4.91 11.15 7.33
C LEU A 41 3.93 10.16 7.95
N ARG A 42 4.02 9.93 9.27
CA ARG A 42 3.09 9.05 9.99
C ARG A 42 1.66 9.59 9.92
N LYS A 43 1.47 10.89 10.15
CA LYS A 43 0.15 11.53 10.05
C LYS A 43 -0.46 11.31 8.67
N LEU A 44 0.30 11.61 7.61
CA LEU A 44 -0.11 11.41 6.22
C LEU A 44 -0.48 9.94 5.92
N SER A 45 0.31 8.98 6.40
CA SER A 45 0.04 7.55 6.23
C SER A 45 -1.23 7.10 6.97
N VAL A 46 -1.41 7.53 8.23
CA VAL A 46 -2.57 7.14 9.04
C VAL A 46 -3.85 7.78 8.52
N GLU A 47 -3.83 9.06 8.19
CA GLU A 47 -5.01 9.85 7.80
C GLU A 47 -5.39 9.67 6.32
N ALA A 48 -4.53 9.11 5.47
CA ALA A 48 -4.89 8.86 4.08
C ALA A 48 -6.12 7.93 3.98
N GLU A 49 -7.05 8.29 3.09
CA GLU A 49 -8.24 7.50 2.80
C GLU A 49 -7.89 6.31 1.89
N PRO A 50 -8.25 5.07 2.25
CA PRO A 50 -8.14 3.91 1.37
C PRO A 50 -8.93 4.14 0.07
N THR A 51 -8.28 3.94 -1.08
CA THR A 51 -8.92 4.09 -2.39
C THR A 51 -8.41 3.03 -3.37
N ILE A 52 -9.16 2.77 -4.43
CA ILE A 52 -8.75 1.88 -5.53
C ILE A 52 -8.21 2.72 -6.70
N SER A 53 -7.09 2.30 -7.26
CA SER A 53 -6.56 2.82 -8.52
C SER A 53 -6.76 1.81 -9.65
N ILE A 54 -7.33 2.27 -10.76
CA ILE A 54 -7.54 1.47 -11.97
C ILE A 54 -6.37 1.55 -12.98
N GLU A 55 -5.34 2.35 -12.69
CA GLU A 55 -4.20 2.60 -13.61
C GLU A 55 -3.58 1.29 -14.12
N ARG A 56 -3.23 0.38 -13.19
CA ARG A 56 -2.68 -0.94 -13.54
C ARG A 56 -3.61 -1.74 -14.44
N ALA A 57 -4.91 -1.77 -14.11
CA ALA A 57 -5.90 -2.52 -14.86
C ALA A 57 -6.03 -2.02 -16.31
N LEU A 58 -5.92 -0.71 -16.51
CA LEU A 58 -5.89 -0.11 -17.84
C LEU A 58 -4.63 -0.52 -18.61
N HIS A 59 -3.46 -0.42 -17.98
CA HIS A 59 -2.19 -0.80 -18.62
C HIS A 59 -2.19 -2.28 -19.05
N GLU A 60 -2.62 -3.16 -18.16
CA GLU A 60 -2.70 -4.59 -18.42
C GLU A 60 -3.72 -4.93 -19.52
N THR A 61 -4.90 -4.30 -19.50
CA THR A 61 -5.93 -4.51 -20.52
C THR A 61 -5.44 -4.11 -21.90
N GLU A 62 -4.78 -2.96 -22.02
CA GLU A 62 -4.19 -2.48 -23.27
C GLU A 62 -3.10 -3.44 -23.77
N PHE A 63 -2.15 -3.80 -22.91
CA PHE A 63 -1.06 -4.68 -23.28
C PHE A 63 -1.55 -6.06 -23.74
N TYR A 64 -2.52 -6.65 -23.03
CA TYR A 64 -3.10 -7.94 -23.41
C TYR A 64 -3.89 -7.86 -24.72
N LYS A 65 -4.68 -6.81 -24.97
CA LYS A 65 -5.42 -6.66 -26.24
C LYS A 65 -4.51 -6.70 -27.46
N GLU A 66 -3.32 -6.12 -27.37
CA GLU A 66 -2.37 -6.05 -28.48
C GLU A 66 -1.45 -7.29 -28.59
N ASN A 67 -1.21 -7.99 -27.48
CA ASN A 67 -0.15 -8.99 -27.39
C ASN A 67 -0.59 -10.41 -27.06
N TYR A 68 -1.88 -10.62 -26.77
CA TYR A 68 -2.39 -11.95 -26.46
C TYR A 68 -2.16 -12.93 -27.63
N GLY A 69 -1.59 -14.09 -27.33
CA GLY A 69 -1.24 -15.11 -28.32
C GLY A 69 0.08 -14.89 -29.07
N ARG A 70 0.73 -13.72 -28.95
CA ARG A 70 2.02 -13.43 -29.61
C ARG A 70 3.23 -14.00 -28.86
N TYR A 71 3.09 -14.21 -27.56
CA TYR A 71 4.16 -14.67 -26.67
C TYR A 71 3.71 -15.89 -25.85
N SER A 72 4.66 -16.66 -25.32
CA SER A 72 4.36 -17.63 -24.28
C SER A 72 3.81 -16.92 -23.04
N ILE A 73 2.95 -17.59 -22.26
CA ILE A 73 2.30 -16.97 -21.09
C ILE A 73 3.29 -16.35 -20.09
N PRO A 74 4.44 -16.99 -19.74
CA PRO A 74 5.41 -16.37 -18.84
C PRO A 74 6.02 -15.08 -19.40
N VAL A 75 6.33 -15.06 -20.70
CA VAL A 75 6.90 -13.87 -21.38
C VAL A 75 5.85 -12.76 -21.49
N LEU A 76 4.60 -13.10 -21.84
CA LEU A 76 3.50 -12.15 -21.87
C LEU A 76 3.37 -11.43 -20.52
N ARG A 77 3.31 -12.18 -19.41
CA ARG A 77 3.21 -11.61 -18.06
C ARG A 77 4.40 -10.75 -17.67
N ALA A 78 5.63 -11.19 -17.99
CA ALA A 78 6.84 -10.42 -17.72
C ALA A 78 6.84 -9.08 -18.48
N MET A 79 6.43 -9.11 -19.75
CA MET A 79 6.34 -7.91 -20.59
C MET A 79 5.20 -6.99 -20.15
N THR A 80 4.04 -7.52 -19.77
CA THR A 80 2.94 -6.72 -19.18
C THR A 80 3.41 -6.01 -17.92
N PHE A 81 4.16 -6.69 -17.04
CA PHE A 81 4.71 -6.08 -15.83
C PHE A 81 5.73 -4.98 -16.17
N LEU A 82 6.63 -5.23 -17.13
CA LEU A 82 7.58 -4.22 -17.60
C LEU A 82 6.87 -2.99 -18.17
N ASP A 83 5.85 -3.19 -19.01
CA ASP A 83 5.04 -2.13 -19.58
C ASP A 83 4.28 -1.32 -18.51
N HIS A 84 3.75 -1.98 -17.48
CA HIS A 84 3.19 -1.26 -16.35
C HIS A 84 4.26 -0.42 -15.63
N CYS A 85 5.44 -0.98 -15.35
CA CYS A 85 6.54 -0.29 -14.68
C CYS A 85 7.04 0.94 -15.45
N THR A 86 7.02 0.95 -16.78
CA THR A 86 7.46 2.10 -17.58
C THR A 86 6.44 3.24 -17.64
N ARG A 87 5.16 2.96 -17.39
CA ARG A 87 4.06 3.93 -17.51
C ARG A 87 3.43 4.35 -16.18
N LYS A 88 3.59 3.53 -15.14
CA LYS A 88 2.99 3.72 -13.82
C LYS A 88 3.33 5.12 -13.27
N THR A 89 2.32 5.82 -12.74
CA THR A 89 2.52 7.07 -12.01
C THR A 89 3.39 6.82 -10.77
N ILE A 90 4.51 7.54 -10.69
CA ILE A 90 5.43 7.50 -9.57
C ILE A 90 5.06 8.59 -8.57
N TYR A 91 4.77 8.18 -7.34
CA TYR A 91 4.57 9.09 -6.21
C TYR A 91 5.87 9.24 -5.43
N ILE A 92 6.25 10.49 -5.18
CA ILE A 92 7.30 10.87 -4.24
C ILE A 92 6.69 11.98 -3.39
N GLY A 93 6.48 11.69 -2.12
CA GLY A 93 5.88 12.63 -1.17
C GLY A 93 6.90 13.59 -0.58
N ASP A 94 6.40 14.70 -0.04
CA ASP A 94 7.22 15.59 0.78
C ASP A 94 7.78 14.83 1.99
N ASP A 95 8.98 15.20 2.43
CA ASP A 95 9.69 14.60 3.57
C ASP A 95 10.15 13.13 3.40
N GLU A 96 9.86 12.47 2.26
CA GLU A 96 10.25 11.08 2.02
C GLU A 96 11.76 10.94 1.76
N LEU A 97 12.38 9.95 2.42
CA LEU A 97 13.74 9.48 2.13
C LEU A 97 13.76 8.11 1.47
N ILE A 98 12.78 7.27 1.82
CA ILE A 98 12.51 5.99 1.18
C ILE A 98 11.21 6.19 0.41
N VAL A 99 11.28 6.00 -0.90
CA VAL A 99 10.17 6.25 -1.82
C VAL A 99 9.60 4.94 -2.35
N GLY A 100 8.35 4.98 -2.77
CA GLY A 100 7.69 3.86 -3.43
C GLY A 100 6.27 3.68 -2.93
N GLU A 101 5.33 3.79 -3.86
CA GLU A 101 3.91 3.55 -3.61
C GLU A 101 3.34 2.51 -4.59
N ARG A 102 2.31 1.78 -4.13
CA ARG A 102 1.65 0.76 -4.94
C ARG A 102 0.78 1.38 -6.03
N GLY A 103 0.09 2.47 -5.74
CA GLY A 103 -0.69 3.25 -6.69
C GLY A 103 -0.10 4.65 -6.91
N PRO A 104 -0.92 5.60 -7.37
CA PRO A 104 -0.47 6.96 -7.69
C PRO A 104 -0.34 7.88 -6.45
N LYS A 105 -0.80 7.42 -5.27
CA LYS A 105 -0.77 8.16 -4.00
C LYS A 105 -0.89 7.20 -2.80
N PRO A 106 -0.58 7.64 -1.58
CA PRO A 106 -0.72 6.83 -0.36
C PRO A 106 -2.11 6.19 -0.25
N LYS A 107 -2.14 4.90 0.09
CA LYS A 107 -3.35 4.06 0.23
C LYS A 107 -4.28 3.99 -1.00
N ALA A 108 -3.86 4.49 -2.17
CA ALA A 108 -4.50 4.15 -3.44
C ALA A 108 -3.93 2.82 -3.95
N ILE A 109 -4.67 1.72 -3.84
CA ILE A 109 -4.18 0.38 -4.17
C ILE A 109 -4.63 -0.07 -5.57
N PRO A 110 -3.78 -0.74 -6.37
CA PRO A 110 -4.16 -1.22 -7.69
C PRO A 110 -5.14 -2.40 -7.59
N THR A 111 -5.94 -2.58 -8.65
CA THR A 111 -6.74 -3.81 -8.86
C THR A 111 -6.08 -4.76 -9.87
N PHE A 112 -6.49 -6.03 -9.82
CA PHE A 112 -5.88 -7.16 -10.55
C PHE A 112 -6.96 -7.95 -11.31
N PRO A 113 -7.53 -7.38 -12.40
CA PRO A 113 -8.67 -7.98 -13.11
C PRO A 113 -8.33 -9.32 -13.79
N GLU A 114 -7.05 -9.61 -14.02
CA GLU A 114 -6.57 -10.90 -14.52
C GLU A 114 -6.65 -12.02 -13.47
N LEU A 115 -6.73 -11.66 -12.19
CA LEU A 115 -6.91 -12.59 -11.07
C LEU A 115 -8.37 -12.61 -10.60
N THR A 116 -8.94 -11.43 -10.36
CA THR A 116 -10.33 -11.27 -9.93
C THR A 116 -10.89 -9.99 -10.53
N CYS A 117 -11.78 -10.16 -11.51
CA CYS A 117 -12.54 -9.05 -12.08
C CYS A 117 -13.77 -8.81 -11.21
N HIS A 118 -13.72 -7.77 -10.39
CA HIS A 118 -14.80 -7.38 -9.49
C HIS A 118 -16.07 -6.99 -10.25
N THR A 119 -17.22 -7.36 -9.69
CA THR A 119 -18.51 -6.86 -10.12
C THR A 119 -18.71 -5.42 -9.63
N VAL A 120 -19.72 -4.73 -10.18
CA VAL A 120 -20.11 -3.40 -9.69
C VAL A 120 -20.53 -3.45 -8.22
N GLU A 121 -21.23 -4.52 -7.83
CA GLU A 121 -21.64 -4.74 -6.43
C GLU A 121 -20.43 -4.90 -5.51
N ASP A 122 -19.39 -5.63 -5.93
CA ASP A 122 -18.15 -5.74 -5.14
C ASP A 122 -17.53 -4.37 -4.87
N PHE A 123 -17.58 -3.44 -5.83
CA PHE A 123 -17.09 -2.08 -5.62
C PHE A 123 -17.95 -1.26 -4.65
N HIS A 124 -19.25 -1.56 -4.52
CA HIS A 124 -20.10 -0.94 -3.49
C HIS A 124 -19.80 -1.46 -2.09
N VAL A 125 -19.36 -2.72 -1.97
CA VAL A 125 -18.96 -3.32 -0.69
C VAL A 125 -17.55 -2.87 -0.26
N LEU A 126 -16.66 -2.59 -1.22
CA LEU A 126 -15.25 -2.24 -0.97
C LEU A 126 -14.99 -0.75 -0.70
N ASN A 127 -15.93 0.14 -1.01
CA ASN A 127 -15.83 1.60 -0.77
C ASN A 127 -16.68 2.02 0.44
#